data_AF-A0A2U0S344-F1
#
_entry.id   AF-A0A2U0S344-F1
#
_cell.length_a   1.000
_cell.length_b   1.000
_cell.length_c   1.000
_cell.angle_alpha   90.00
_cell.angle_beta   90.00
_cell.angle_gamma   90.00
#
_symmetry.space_group_name_H-M   'P 1'
#
loop_
_entity.id
_entity.type
_entity.pdbx_description
1 polymer ?
#
loop_
_entity_poly.entity_id
_entity_poly.type
_entity_poly.pdbx_seq_one_letter_code
_entity_poly.pdbx_strand_id
1 'polypeptide(L)'
;MLNLRFRQTSEKFSHSKQGRKNMETLQPTINEPKDINKMVNQKTLFSGNLQLNQLIIKPKQLTKQDLSEFSQFGKIQDQEFILEKSGTGYTLKNPVKIPLANIYDASSKGLIKYIIGSLSQERPKLVPYVFENKSILKIANYLLRYRTGSYQTLYTYVSTIWRYTNRAGLSPDQLISDATDENGLPNPQRIPYHIKALEDYVCELQDNGLATSGICNYVKAIRALYRVNGIDVKLLQPLSRRVVRQDRAPKPEELQRMIDIGDLRERVVVTMLALGGFREGTLVKLKYRHVREDLEKRNVPIHIHIEAAITKGKYHDYDTFVGKEAEAYLREYLEIRKRGSPDGKIPPEEITDESPLIRNEISRKPKNIKSKQIYKLVHNLYFKAGLLKPGYGGSYTLKAHSIRKFFKTQLLAQGVQGDYVDYMMGHTIDVYHDIQMNGIDYLRKIYASSGLAITPKTQTSKIEALKEIIRAWGLNPEEILTREAMCKPHRTIVNPLEIENKEIKILCNALKAEMKKELRPK
;
A
#
# COMPACT_ATOMS: atom_id res chain seq x y z
N MET A 1 -40.82 -26.78 -23.16
CA MET A 1 -41.20 -28.20 -23.01
C MET A 1 -40.76 -28.94 -24.27
N LEU A 2 -39.73 -29.77 -24.18
CA LEU A 2 -39.69 -31.13 -24.74
C LEU A 2 -38.32 -31.73 -24.38
N ASN A 3 -38.37 -32.85 -23.67
CA ASN A 3 -37.23 -33.69 -23.30
C ASN A 3 -36.56 -34.28 -24.55
N LEU A 4 -35.24 -34.48 -24.50
CA LEU A 4 -34.62 -35.69 -25.06
C LEU A 4 -33.23 -35.93 -24.45
N ARG A 5 -33.10 -37.11 -23.86
CA ARG A 5 -31.87 -37.71 -23.30
C ARG A 5 -30.81 -37.85 -24.38
N PHE A 6 -29.54 -37.59 -24.05
CA PHE A 6 -28.42 -38.15 -24.81
C PHE A 6 -27.36 -38.77 -23.91
N ARG A 7 -26.99 -39.99 -24.30
CA ARG A 7 -26.03 -40.92 -23.70
C ARG A 7 -24.61 -40.36 -23.77
N GLN A 8 -23.82 -40.68 -22.74
CA GLN A 8 -22.37 -40.55 -22.75
C GLN A 8 -21.76 -41.67 -23.59
N THR A 9 -20.92 -41.31 -24.56
CA THR A 9 -19.90 -42.17 -25.17
C THR A 9 -18.65 -41.34 -25.33
N SER A 10 -17.56 -41.79 -24.69
CA SER A 10 -16.23 -41.20 -24.79
C SER A 10 -15.44 -41.97 -25.84
N GLU A 11 -15.06 -41.29 -26.92
CA GLU A 11 -14.07 -41.80 -27.87
C GLU A 11 -12.82 -40.92 -27.82
N LYS A 12 -11.69 -41.63 -27.76
CA LYS A 12 -10.30 -41.15 -27.77
C LYS A 12 -9.89 -40.78 -29.19
N PHE A 13 -8.82 -39.97 -29.31
CA PHE A 13 -7.63 -40.12 -30.17
C PHE A 13 -7.00 -38.71 -30.27
N SER A 14 -5.91 -38.39 -29.57
CA SER A 14 -4.50 -38.78 -29.75
C SER A 14 -3.71 -37.57 -30.27
N HIS A 15 -2.55 -37.25 -29.68
CA HIS A 15 -1.36 -36.85 -30.42
C HIS A 15 -0.08 -37.04 -29.59
N SER A 16 0.82 -37.84 -30.20
CA SER A 16 2.29 -37.87 -30.18
C SER A 16 3.08 -37.63 -28.88
N LYS A 17 3.73 -38.71 -28.44
CA LYS A 17 4.96 -38.72 -27.62
C LYS A 17 6.18 -38.38 -28.49
N GLN A 18 7.04 -37.47 -28.04
CA GLN A 18 8.48 -37.56 -28.26
C GLN A 18 9.26 -36.71 -27.24
N GLY A 19 10.19 -37.36 -26.53
CA GLY A 19 11.43 -36.76 -26.02
C GLY A 19 11.40 -35.91 -24.74
N ARG A 20 11.52 -36.54 -23.56
CA ARG A 20 12.24 -35.92 -22.43
C ARG A 20 13.34 -36.88 -21.95
N LYS A 21 14.56 -36.55 -22.33
CA LYS A 21 15.80 -37.08 -21.76
C LYS A 21 16.02 -36.47 -20.37
N ASN A 22 16.57 -37.31 -19.50
CA ASN A 22 16.97 -37.06 -18.13
C ASN A 22 17.80 -35.78 -17.95
N MET A 23 17.50 -35.04 -16.89
CA MET A 23 18.50 -34.21 -16.22
C MET A 23 18.25 -34.35 -14.71
N GLU A 24 19.18 -35.05 -14.06
CA GLU A 24 19.20 -35.37 -12.65
C GLU A 24 19.26 -34.09 -11.81
N THR A 25 18.34 -33.97 -10.85
CA THR A 25 18.42 -32.98 -9.79
C THR A 25 19.45 -33.43 -8.76
N LEU A 26 20.58 -32.71 -8.69
CA LEU A 26 21.53 -32.76 -7.58
C LEU A 26 20.82 -32.32 -6.29
N GLN A 27 20.49 -33.28 -5.42
CA GLN A 27 20.17 -33.03 -4.02
C GLN A 27 21.50 -32.94 -3.23
N PRO A 28 21.69 -31.94 -2.34
CA PRO A 28 22.83 -31.94 -1.45
C PRO A 28 22.65 -33.04 -0.39
N THR A 29 23.46 -34.08 -0.48
CA THR A 29 23.58 -35.14 0.52
C THR A 29 24.12 -34.56 1.82
N ILE A 30 23.26 -34.49 2.84
CA ILE A 30 23.68 -34.33 4.23
C ILE A 30 24.14 -35.74 4.68
N ASN A 31 25.43 -35.89 4.98
CA ASN A 31 25.97 -37.13 5.52
C ASN A 31 25.38 -37.38 6.93
N GLU A 32 24.45 -38.34 7.03
CA GLU A 32 24.06 -38.92 8.31
C GLU A 32 25.22 -39.77 8.88
N PRO A 33 25.58 -39.63 10.17
CA PRO A 33 26.57 -40.50 10.79
C PRO A 33 26.01 -41.92 10.94
N LYS A 34 26.60 -42.84 10.17
CA LYS A 34 26.39 -44.29 10.26
C LYS A 34 26.98 -44.82 11.56
N ASP A 35 26.21 -44.85 12.66
CA ASP A 35 26.45 -45.76 13.79
C ASP A 35 25.32 -45.76 14.85
N ILE A 36 24.06 -45.91 14.42
CA ILE A 36 22.92 -45.96 15.36
C ILE A 36 22.61 -47.40 15.84
N ASN A 37 23.15 -48.44 15.19
CA ASN A 37 22.76 -49.83 15.45
C ASN A 37 23.68 -50.63 16.38
N LYS A 38 24.58 -49.98 17.14
CA LYS A 38 25.43 -50.67 18.15
C LYS A 38 25.10 -50.36 19.62
N MET A 39 24.02 -49.63 19.91
CA MET A 39 23.60 -49.35 21.30
C MET A 39 22.24 -49.93 21.71
N VAL A 40 21.81 -51.06 21.11
CA VAL A 40 20.55 -51.72 21.47
C VAL A 40 20.72 -52.84 22.53
N ASN A 41 21.94 -53.26 22.86
CA ASN A 41 22.21 -54.33 23.84
C ASN A 41 22.98 -53.87 25.10
N GLN A 42 22.60 -52.74 25.69
CA GLN A 42 22.92 -52.41 27.08
C GLN A 42 21.71 -51.78 27.78
N LYS A 43 20.58 -52.50 27.79
CA LYS A 43 19.41 -52.20 28.62
C LYS A 43 19.46 -53.03 29.90
N THR A 44 20.43 -52.75 30.76
CA THR A 44 20.42 -53.14 32.17
C THR A 44 21.52 -52.35 32.87
N LEU A 45 21.17 -51.69 33.97
CA LEU A 45 22.03 -50.88 34.86
C LEU A 45 22.20 -49.41 34.45
N PHE A 46 21.20 -48.57 34.71
CA PHE A 46 21.38 -47.19 35.23
C PHE A 46 20.03 -46.71 35.79
N SER A 47 19.67 -47.21 36.97
CA SER A 47 18.75 -46.52 37.88
C SER A 47 19.50 -45.35 38.51
N GLY A 48 19.48 -44.20 37.84
CA GLY A 48 20.04 -42.96 38.35
C GLY A 48 19.20 -41.81 37.83
N ASN A 49 18.74 -40.94 38.74
CA ASN A 49 17.97 -39.74 38.45
C ASN A 49 18.59 -38.97 37.26
N LEU A 50 17.98 -39.06 36.09
CA LEU A 50 18.18 -38.10 35.01
C LEU A 50 17.54 -36.79 35.51
N GLN A 51 18.31 -35.99 36.23
CA GLN A 51 18.03 -34.57 36.33
C GLN A 51 17.96 -34.07 34.90
N LEU A 52 16.74 -33.79 34.43
CA LEU A 52 16.49 -33.02 33.22
C LEU A 52 17.22 -31.70 33.42
N ASN A 53 18.44 -31.60 32.90
CA ASN A 53 19.18 -30.35 32.78
C ASN A 53 18.34 -29.46 31.87
N GLN A 54 17.41 -28.72 32.47
CA GLN A 54 16.67 -27.67 31.79
C GLN A 54 17.70 -26.71 31.22
N LEU A 55 17.55 -26.39 29.93
CA LEU A 55 18.41 -25.43 29.28
C LEU A 55 18.09 -24.03 29.82
N ILE A 56 18.72 -23.64 30.93
CA ILE A 56 18.51 -22.33 31.58
C ILE A 56 19.42 -21.30 30.91
N ILE A 57 18.98 -20.75 29.78
CA ILE A 57 19.51 -19.45 29.35
C ILE A 57 18.86 -18.41 30.26
N LYS A 58 19.57 -17.98 31.31
CA LYS A 58 19.08 -16.93 32.21
C LYS A 58 18.88 -15.65 31.40
N PRO A 59 17.65 -15.11 31.28
CA PRO A 59 17.44 -13.84 30.61
C PRO A 59 18.19 -12.76 31.40
N LYS A 60 18.95 -11.91 30.70
CA LYS A 60 19.60 -10.76 31.32
C LYS A 60 18.52 -9.85 31.90
N GLN A 61 18.47 -9.77 33.23
CA GLN A 61 17.55 -8.87 33.91
C GLN A 61 17.97 -7.42 33.67
N LEU A 62 16.99 -6.57 33.38
CA LEU A 62 17.22 -5.15 33.17
C LEU A 62 17.53 -4.46 34.50
N THR A 63 18.51 -3.56 34.50
CA THR A 63 18.91 -2.79 35.69
C THR A 63 18.46 -1.33 35.59
N LYS A 64 18.57 -0.57 36.69
CA LYS A 64 18.34 0.89 36.68
C LYS A 64 19.22 1.62 35.65
N GLN A 65 20.46 1.17 35.45
CA GLN A 65 21.38 1.75 34.47
C GLN A 65 20.89 1.56 33.04
N ASP A 66 20.25 0.43 32.75
CA ASP A 66 19.64 0.15 31.45
C ASP A 66 18.48 1.09 31.11
N LEU A 67 17.84 1.67 32.13
CA LEU A 67 16.72 2.61 31.95
C LEU A 67 17.14 4.05 31.66
N SER A 68 18.42 4.40 31.86
CA SER A 68 18.95 5.74 31.60
C SER A 68 18.77 6.19 30.14
N GLU A 69 18.78 5.25 29.19
CA GLU A 69 18.53 5.47 27.76
C GLU A 69 17.09 5.94 27.44
N PHE A 70 16.16 5.77 28.38
CA PHE A 70 14.76 6.20 28.25
C PHE A 70 14.49 7.57 28.85
N SER A 71 15.51 8.26 29.38
CA SER A 71 15.41 9.64 29.89
C SER A 71 14.85 10.63 28.85
N GLN A 72 15.00 10.34 27.55
CA GLN A 72 14.39 11.11 26.47
C GLN A 72 12.85 11.09 26.47
N PHE A 73 12.24 10.06 27.07
CA PHE A 73 10.78 9.88 27.13
C PHE A 73 10.18 10.35 28.45
N GLY A 74 10.97 10.49 29.51
CA GLY A 74 10.46 10.73 30.84
C GLY A 74 11.52 10.64 31.91
N LYS A 75 11.10 10.63 33.17
CA LYS A 75 11.98 10.60 34.34
C LYS A 75 11.60 9.47 35.29
N ILE A 76 12.59 8.97 36.00
CA ILE A 76 12.36 8.06 37.12
C ILE A 76 12.13 8.91 38.36
N GLN A 77 11.02 8.69 39.04
CA GLN A 77 10.72 9.29 40.33
C GLN A 77 10.29 8.16 41.28
N ASP A 78 10.99 8.04 42.40
CA ASP A 78 10.80 6.96 43.39
C ASP A 78 10.91 5.55 42.77
N GLN A 79 9.81 4.79 42.74
CA GLN A 79 9.72 3.46 42.14
C GLN A 79 8.93 3.43 40.82
N GLU A 80 8.67 4.59 40.23
CA GLU A 80 7.90 4.74 39.00
C GLU A 80 8.70 5.44 37.90
N PHE A 81 8.43 5.05 36.65
CA PHE A 81 8.83 5.80 35.47
C PHE A 81 7.66 6.68 35.01
N ILE A 82 7.87 7.99 35.03
CA ILE A 82 6.92 8.99 34.58
C ILE A 82 7.18 9.28 33.11
N LEU A 83 6.32 8.77 32.24
CA LEU A 83 6.34 9.05 30.81
C LEU A 83 5.75 10.44 30.53
N GLU A 84 6.59 11.38 30.16
CA GLU A 84 6.22 12.78 29.88
C GLU A 84 6.19 13.09 28.38
N LYS A 85 6.97 12.36 27.57
CA LYS A 85 7.12 12.58 26.13
C LYS A 85 6.76 11.33 25.34
N SER A 86 6.14 11.55 24.19
CA SER A 86 5.83 10.50 23.21
C SER A 86 7.09 9.98 22.50
N GLY A 87 6.95 8.85 21.82
CA GLY A 87 7.98 8.27 20.93
C GLY A 87 8.47 9.20 19.83
N THR A 88 7.70 10.24 19.51
CA THR A 88 8.01 11.28 18.51
C THR A 88 8.49 12.60 19.13
N GLY A 89 8.62 12.66 20.46
CA GLY A 89 9.17 13.81 21.19
C GLY A 89 8.16 14.88 21.62
N TYR A 90 6.86 14.73 21.31
CA TYR A 90 5.82 15.64 21.81
C TYR A 90 5.53 15.40 23.29
N THR A 91 5.36 16.46 24.07
CA THR A 91 4.95 16.42 25.48
C THR A 91 3.51 15.92 25.61
N LEU A 92 3.29 14.96 26.51
CA LEU A 92 1.99 14.39 26.81
C LEU A 92 1.21 15.35 27.70
N LYS A 93 -0.08 15.57 27.39
CA LYS A 93 -0.97 16.39 28.22
C LYS A 93 -1.11 15.83 29.64
N ASN A 94 -1.21 14.51 29.73
CA ASN A 94 -1.29 13.78 30.99
C ASN A 94 -0.12 12.78 31.00
N PRO A 95 0.91 13.02 31.83
CA PRO A 95 1.99 12.06 32.03
C PRO A 95 1.43 10.72 32.50
N VAL A 96 2.10 9.63 32.12
CA VAL A 96 1.68 8.27 32.47
C VAL A 96 2.72 7.65 33.38
N LYS A 97 2.27 7.15 34.54
CA LYS A 97 3.12 6.49 35.52
C LYS A 97 3.18 5.00 35.24
N ILE A 98 4.36 4.42 35.36
CA ILE A 98 4.60 2.99 35.13
C ILE A 98 5.48 2.47 36.28
N PRO A 99 5.03 1.47 37.05
CA PRO A 99 5.88 0.86 38.08
C PRO A 99 7.16 0.27 37.46
N LEU A 100 8.33 0.56 38.04
CA LEU A 100 9.60 0.07 37.52
C LEU A 100 9.68 -1.46 37.54
N ALA A 101 9.06 -2.12 38.53
CA ALA A 101 8.97 -3.57 38.61
C ALA A 101 8.42 -4.19 37.31
N ASN A 102 7.35 -3.60 36.78
CA ASN A 102 6.69 -4.07 35.55
C ASN A 102 7.55 -3.82 34.29
N ILE A 103 8.45 -2.82 34.34
CA ILE A 103 9.39 -2.54 33.25
C ILE A 103 10.53 -3.55 33.26
N TYR A 104 11.01 -3.96 34.44
CA TYR A 104 12.07 -4.97 34.57
C TYR A 104 11.63 -6.35 34.10
N ASP A 105 10.33 -6.64 34.16
CA ASP A 105 9.73 -7.85 33.58
C ASP A 105 9.80 -7.89 32.04
N ALA A 106 10.14 -6.78 31.37
CA ALA A 106 10.34 -6.76 29.93
C ALA A 106 11.65 -7.46 29.54
N SER A 107 11.58 -8.31 28.51
CA SER A 107 12.72 -9.14 28.08
C SER A 107 13.93 -8.38 27.51
N SER A 108 13.77 -7.12 27.09
CA SER A 108 14.87 -6.34 26.51
C SER A 108 14.59 -4.83 26.43
N LYS A 109 15.66 -4.01 26.42
CA LYS A 109 15.59 -2.55 26.14
C LYS A 109 14.84 -2.22 24.85
N GLY A 110 15.11 -3.00 23.79
CA GLY A 110 14.47 -2.81 22.50
C GLY A 110 12.94 -2.98 22.56
N LEU A 111 12.45 -3.90 23.41
CA LEU A 111 11.03 -4.10 23.64
C LEU A 111 10.39 -2.90 24.35
N ILE A 112 11.05 -2.35 25.37
CA ILE A 112 10.58 -1.15 26.07
C ILE A 112 10.45 0.02 25.10
N LYS A 113 11.51 0.28 24.32
CA LYS A 113 11.51 1.33 23.28
C LYS A 113 10.39 1.14 22.28
N TYR A 114 10.16 -0.10 21.85
CA TYR A 114 9.09 -0.45 20.90
C TYR A 114 7.70 -0.18 21.48
N ILE A 115 7.43 -0.59 22.73
CA ILE A 115 6.14 -0.39 23.39
C ILE A 115 5.85 1.10 23.59
N ILE A 116 6.79 1.85 24.18
CA ILE A 116 6.64 3.30 24.39
C ILE A 116 6.46 3.99 23.04
N GLY A 117 7.33 3.70 22.06
CA GLY A 117 7.28 4.29 20.74
C GLY A 117 5.97 4.05 19.98
N SER A 118 5.35 2.88 20.18
CA SER A 118 4.12 2.47 19.51
C SER A 118 2.85 3.06 20.12
N LEU A 119 2.77 3.12 21.46
CA LEU A 119 1.52 3.42 22.17
C LEU A 119 1.42 4.88 22.59
N SER A 120 2.54 5.53 22.91
CA SER A 120 2.57 6.90 23.42
C SER A 120 2.14 7.96 22.41
N GLN A 121 2.09 7.65 21.11
CA GLN A 121 1.65 8.59 20.08
C GLN A 121 0.12 8.71 20.00
N GLU A 122 -0.57 7.58 20.10
CA GLU A 122 -2.02 7.50 19.89
C GLU A 122 -2.78 7.40 21.22
N ARG A 123 -2.31 6.55 22.14
CA ARG A 123 -2.98 6.29 23.42
C ARG A 123 -1.97 5.94 24.52
N PRO A 124 -1.32 6.94 25.15
CA PRO A 124 -0.33 6.73 26.20
C PRO A 124 -0.78 5.85 27.36
N LYS A 125 -2.08 5.88 27.70
CA LYS A 125 -2.67 5.03 28.76
C LYS A 125 -2.53 3.52 28.52
N LEU A 126 -2.29 3.09 27.28
CA LEU A 126 -2.05 1.67 26.99
C LEU A 126 -0.63 1.22 27.34
N VAL A 127 0.32 2.13 27.55
CA VAL A 127 1.69 1.78 27.92
C VAL A 127 1.75 0.99 29.24
N PRO A 128 1.20 1.48 30.38
CA PRO A 128 1.21 0.74 31.64
C PRO A 128 0.44 -0.58 31.51
N TYR A 129 -0.70 -0.57 30.83
CA TYR A 129 -1.50 -1.77 30.55
C TYR A 129 -0.70 -2.90 29.87
N VAL A 130 0.27 -2.58 28.99
CA VAL A 130 1.16 -3.61 28.42
C VAL A 130 2.14 -4.13 29.46
N PHE A 131 2.78 -3.26 30.24
CA PHE A 131 3.78 -3.68 31.24
C PHE A 131 3.16 -4.45 32.41
N GLU A 132 1.91 -4.18 32.75
CA GLU A 132 1.15 -4.89 33.78
C GLU A 132 0.73 -6.31 33.37
N ASN A 133 0.73 -6.64 32.07
CA ASN A 133 0.22 -7.92 31.57
C ASN A 133 1.28 -8.70 30.78
N LYS A 134 1.75 -9.82 31.35
CA LYS A 134 2.79 -10.68 30.76
C LYS A 134 2.35 -11.26 29.41
N SER A 135 1.07 -11.55 29.25
CA SER A 135 0.48 -12.08 28.02
C SER A 135 0.58 -11.08 26.87
N ILE A 136 0.47 -9.78 27.14
CA ILE A 136 0.63 -8.74 26.12
C ILE A 136 2.11 -8.46 25.84
N LEU A 137 2.99 -8.51 26.86
CA LEU A 137 4.44 -8.42 26.64
C LEU A 137 4.93 -9.50 25.66
N LYS A 138 4.41 -10.73 25.75
CA LYS A 138 4.69 -11.80 24.78
C LYS A 138 4.24 -11.42 23.36
N ILE A 139 3.07 -10.80 23.18
CA ILE A 139 2.63 -10.29 21.87
C ILE A 139 3.59 -9.22 21.35
N ALA A 140 3.92 -8.23 22.19
CA ALA A 140 4.79 -7.14 21.81
C ALA A 140 6.17 -7.66 21.38
N ASN A 141 6.73 -8.60 22.14
CA ASN A 141 7.97 -9.27 21.79
C ASN A 141 7.84 -10.08 20.50
N TYR A 142 6.74 -10.81 20.31
CA TYR A 142 6.47 -11.56 19.09
C TYR A 142 6.41 -10.66 17.85
N LEU A 143 5.70 -9.54 17.94
CA LEU A 143 5.58 -8.56 16.84
C LEU A 143 6.90 -7.86 16.53
N LEU A 144 7.73 -7.62 17.55
CA LEU A 144 9.04 -7.00 17.40
C LEU A 144 10.06 -7.95 16.76
N ARG A 145 10.13 -9.20 17.24
CA ARG A 145 11.22 -10.13 16.91
C ARG A 145 10.93 -11.05 15.72
N TYR A 146 9.68 -11.45 15.54
CA TYR A 146 9.28 -12.44 14.54
C TYR A 146 8.41 -11.86 13.42
N ARG A 147 8.09 -10.56 13.48
CA ARG A 147 7.30 -9.83 12.48
C ARG A 147 8.02 -8.52 12.13
N THR A 148 7.32 -7.60 11.46
CA THR A 148 7.94 -6.39 10.92
C THR A 148 8.31 -5.33 11.99
N GLY A 149 8.02 -5.55 13.27
CA GLY A 149 8.24 -4.54 14.32
C GLY A 149 7.50 -3.22 14.09
N SER A 150 6.33 -3.25 13.43
CA SER A 150 5.60 -2.03 13.10
C SER A 150 4.94 -1.42 14.34
N TYR A 151 5.17 -0.13 14.56
CA TYR A 151 4.61 0.60 15.71
C TYR A 151 3.08 0.62 15.66
N GLN A 152 2.52 0.92 14.49
CA GLN A 152 1.07 0.92 14.26
C GLN A 152 0.44 -0.45 14.52
N THR A 153 1.14 -1.53 14.15
CA THR A 153 0.61 -2.89 14.32
C THR A 153 0.47 -3.24 15.80
N LEU A 154 1.48 -2.91 16.63
CA LEU A 154 1.38 -3.09 18.08
C LEU A 154 0.22 -2.28 18.66
N TYR A 155 0.10 -1.00 18.30
CA TYR A 155 -1.02 -0.17 18.74
C TYR A 155 -2.39 -0.77 18.40
N THR A 156 -2.57 -1.21 17.14
CA THR A 156 -3.83 -1.83 16.73
C THR A 156 -4.12 -3.12 17.51
N TYR A 157 -3.12 -3.97 17.75
CA TYR A 157 -3.31 -5.21 18.49
C TYR A 157 -3.67 -4.94 19.96
N VAL A 158 -2.88 -4.11 20.65
CA VAL A 158 -3.12 -3.78 22.06
C VAL A 158 -4.46 -3.07 22.24
N SER A 159 -4.80 -2.10 21.38
CA SER A 159 -6.08 -1.39 21.46
C SER A 159 -7.28 -2.33 21.26
N THR A 160 -7.16 -3.30 20.35
CA THR A 160 -8.20 -4.31 20.12
C THR A 160 -8.34 -5.25 21.31
N ILE A 161 -7.23 -5.76 21.81
CA ILE A 161 -7.21 -6.66 22.97
C ILE A 161 -7.80 -5.95 24.18
N TRP A 162 -7.39 -4.71 24.44
CA TRP A 162 -7.94 -3.88 25.52
C TRP A 162 -9.46 -3.74 25.44
N ARG A 163 -10.02 -3.56 24.23
CA ARG A 163 -11.48 -3.50 24.03
C ARG A 163 -12.15 -4.83 24.39
N TYR A 164 -11.58 -5.94 23.94
CA TYR A 164 -12.10 -7.28 24.20
C TYR A 164 -12.02 -7.66 25.68
N THR A 165 -10.88 -7.43 26.33
CA THR A 165 -10.66 -7.77 27.74
C THR A 165 -11.54 -6.93 28.66
N ASN A 166 -11.73 -5.65 28.34
CA ASN A 166 -12.68 -4.82 29.08
C ASN A 166 -14.13 -5.28 28.91
N ARG A 167 -14.49 -5.72 27.70
CA ARG A 167 -15.82 -6.29 27.44
C ARG A 167 -16.05 -7.60 28.19
N ALA A 168 -15.00 -8.40 28.35
CA ALA A 168 -15.02 -9.65 29.11
C ALA A 168 -14.94 -9.44 30.65
N GLY A 169 -14.55 -8.24 31.11
CA GLY A 169 -14.32 -7.97 32.53
C GLY A 169 -13.10 -8.68 33.12
N LEU A 170 -12.16 -9.12 32.28
CA LEU A 170 -10.96 -9.87 32.68
C LEU A 170 -9.71 -9.13 32.23
N SER A 171 -8.61 -9.23 32.99
CA SER A 171 -7.30 -8.83 32.47
C SER A 171 -6.83 -9.81 31.39
N PRO A 172 -5.94 -9.40 30.47
CA PRO A 172 -5.29 -10.31 29.53
C PRO A 172 -4.68 -11.55 30.18
N ASP A 173 -4.03 -11.38 31.33
CA ASP A 173 -3.39 -12.48 32.04
C ASP A 173 -4.43 -13.41 32.67
N GLN A 174 -5.50 -12.87 33.24
CA GLN A 174 -6.63 -13.67 33.74
C GLN A 174 -7.33 -14.44 32.62
N LEU A 175 -7.52 -13.80 31.46
CA LEU A 175 -8.13 -14.42 30.28
C LEU A 175 -7.32 -15.61 29.76
N ILE A 176 -5.98 -15.51 29.76
CA ILE A 176 -5.11 -16.62 29.39
C ILE A 176 -5.09 -17.69 30.48
N SER A 177 -4.99 -17.27 31.75
CA SER A 177 -4.98 -18.20 32.90
C SER A 177 -6.25 -19.04 32.97
N ASP A 178 -7.41 -18.48 32.62
CA ASP A 178 -8.69 -19.19 32.59
C ASP A 178 -8.74 -20.30 31.52
N ALA A 179 -7.97 -20.11 30.44
CA ALA A 179 -7.85 -21.04 29.33
C ALA A 179 -6.74 -22.08 29.53
N THR A 180 -5.99 -22.02 30.64
CA THR A 180 -4.90 -22.94 30.98
C THR A 180 -5.20 -23.75 32.24
N ASP A 181 -4.51 -24.88 32.40
CA ASP A 181 -4.50 -25.65 33.64
C ASP A 181 -3.46 -25.12 34.66
N GLU A 182 -3.34 -25.77 35.82
CA GLU A 182 -2.39 -25.41 36.88
C GLU A 182 -0.92 -25.46 36.43
N ASN A 183 -0.63 -26.23 35.38
CA ASN A 183 0.71 -26.36 34.79
C ASN A 183 0.95 -25.36 33.65
N GLY A 184 -0.02 -24.49 33.34
CA GLY A 184 0.06 -23.52 32.25
C GLY A 184 -0.12 -24.14 30.85
N LEU A 185 -0.64 -25.36 30.76
CA LEU A 185 -0.99 -26.01 29.50
C LEU A 185 -2.44 -25.68 29.10
N PRO A 186 -2.80 -25.70 27.81
CA PRO A 186 -4.15 -25.38 27.37
C PRO A 186 -5.18 -26.35 27.96
N ASN A 187 -6.22 -25.82 28.61
CA ASN A 187 -7.27 -26.63 29.23
C ASN A 187 -8.36 -26.98 28.20
N PRO A 188 -8.50 -28.25 27.77
CA PRO A 188 -9.45 -28.64 26.73
C PRO A 188 -10.91 -28.37 27.08
N GLN A 189 -11.27 -28.32 28.36
CA GLN A 189 -12.63 -28.06 28.81
C GLN A 189 -12.97 -26.56 28.75
N ARG A 190 -11.99 -25.67 28.92
CA ARG A 190 -12.21 -24.22 28.91
C ARG A 190 -12.16 -23.64 27.51
N ILE A 191 -11.31 -24.15 26.63
CA ILE A 191 -11.13 -23.63 25.25
C ILE A 191 -12.46 -23.45 24.48
N PRO A 192 -13.43 -24.39 24.52
CA PRO A 192 -14.73 -24.21 23.85
C PRO A 192 -15.48 -22.95 24.30
N TYR A 193 -15.40 -22.59 25.59
CA TYR A 193 -16.02 -21.36 26.12
C TYR A 193 -15.34 -20.10 25.57
N HIS A 194 -14.01 -20.11 25.42
CA HIS A 194 -13.28 -18.99 24.81
C HIS A 194 -13.56 -18.85 23.31
N ILE A 195 -13.75 -19.98 22.59
CA ILE A 195 -14.18 -19.95 21.18
C ILE A 195 -15.57 -19.32 21.08
N LYS A 196 -16.52 -19.78 21.91
CA LYS A 196 -17.89 -19.24 21.94
C LYS A 196 -17.90 -17.75 22.31
N ALA A 197 -17.16 -17.33 23.33
CA ALA A 197 -17.07 -15.92 23.72
C ALA A 197 -16.52 -15.03 22.60
N LEU A 198 -15.56 -15.54 21.82
CA LEU A 198 -15.06 -14.84 20.64
C LEU A 198 -16.09 -14.76 19.51
N GLU A 199 -16.90 -15.80 19.32
CA GLU A 199 -18.02 -15.80 18.37
C GLU A 199 -19.13 -14.83 18.78
N ASP A 200 -19.55 -14.85 20.04
CA ASP A 200 -20.53 -13.91 20.58
C ASP A 200 -20.05 -12.46 20.43
N TYR A 201 -18.76 -12.21 20.67
CA TYR A 201 -18.18 -10.89 20.44
C TYR A 201 -18.13 -10.51 18.96
N VAL A 202 -17.90 -11.46 18.06
CA VAL A 202 -18.01 -11.22 16.61
C VAL A 202 -19.44 -10.82 16.23
N CYS A 203 -20.45 -11.50 16.76
CA CYS A 203 -21.86 -11.15 16.55
C CYS A 203 -22.15 -9.73 17.04
N GLU A 204 -21.71 -9.37 18.25
CA GLU A 204 -21.86 -8.02 18.79
C GLU A 204 -21.20 -6.96 17.89
N LEU A 205 -20.00 -7.24 17.35
CA LEU A 205 -19.34 -6.32 16.41
C LEU A 205 -20.08 -6.19 15.08
N GLN A 206 -20.77 -7.25 14.62
CA GLN A 206 -21.61 -7.23 13.43
C GLN A 206 -22.88 -6.40 13.67
N ASP A 207 -23.54 -6.61 14.81
CA ASP A 207 -24.76 -5.88 15.21
C ASP A 207 -24.47 -4.39 15.39
N ASN A 208 -23.28 -4.04 15.87
CA ASN A 208 -22.79 -2.65 15.93
C ASN A 208 -22.42 -2.05 14.56
N GLY A 209 -22.63 -2.79 13.46
CA GLY A 209 -22.40 -2.31 12.09
C GLY A 209 -20.92 -2.17 11.71
N LEU A 210 -20.00 -2.85 12.41
CA LEU A 210 -18.58 -2.78 12.08
C LEU A 210 -18.30 -3.49 10.74
N ALA A 211 -17.46 -2.89 9.89
CA ALA A 211 -17.09 -3.50 8.63
C ALA A 211 -16.37 -4.85 8.84
N THR A 212 -16.65 -5.84 7.98
CA THR A 212 -16.12 -7.21 8.11
C THR A 212 -14.59 -7.25 8.15
N SER A 213 -13.91 -6.39 7.38
CA SER A 213 -12.45 -6.28 7.44
C SER A 213 -11.95 -5.78 8.80
N GLY A 214 -12.69 -4.89 9.45
CA GLY A 214 -12.46 -4.47 10.83
C GLY A 214 -12.59 -5.63 11.80
N ILE A 215 -13.68 -6.40 11.71
CA ILE A 215 -13.93 -7.59 12.53
C ILE A 215 -12.81 -8.63 12.35
N CYS A 216 -12.39 -8.88 11.11
CA CYS A 216 -11.25 -9.77 10.83
C CYS A 216 -9.95 -9.32 11.52
N ASN A 217 -9.69 -8.00 11.57
CA ASN A 217 -8.53 -7.47 12.30
C ASN A 217 -8.67 -7.67 13.81
N TYR A 218 -9.89 -7.53 14.35
CA TYR A 218 -10.16 -7.78 15.76
C TYR A 218 -9.86 -9.23 16.14
N VAL A 219 -10.48 -10.16 15.42
CA VAL A 219 -10.28 -11.60 15.60
C VAL A 219 -8.82 -11.98 15.42
N LYS A 220 -8.11 -11.38 14.45
CA LYS A 220 -6.68 -11.63 14.24
C LYS A 220 -5.82 -11.26 15.45
N ALA A 221 -6.10 -10.12 16.09
CA ALA A 221 -5.36 -9.67 17.27
C ALA A 221 -5.66 -10.56 18.49
N ILE A 222 -6.92 -10.89 18.72
CA ILE A 222 -7.34 -11.75 19.84
C ILE A 222 -6.78 -13.18 19.68
N ARG A 223 -6.88 -13.76 18.49
CA ARG A 223 -6.27 -15.08 18.20
C ARG A 223 -4.75 -15.05 18.34
N ALA A 224 -4.12 -13.92 18.02
CA ALA A 224 -2.68 -13.78 18.23
C ALA A 224 -2.32 -13.77 19.73
N LEU A 225 -3.14 -13.18 20.60
CA LEU A 225 -2.97 -13.23 22.06
C LEU A 225 -2.96 -14.67 22.58
N TYR A 226 -3.99 -15.47 22.23
CA TYR A 226 -4.04 -16.89 22.62
C TYR A 226 -2.85 -17.68 22.06
N ARG A 227 -2.56 -17.51 20.76
CA ARG A 227 -1.51 -18.30 20.08
C ARG A 227 -0.11 -18.06 20.65
N VAL A 228 0.28 -16.81 20.94
CA VAL A 228 1.62 -16.56 21.52
C VAL A 228 1.73 -17.03 22.97
N ASN A 229 0.60 -17.33 23.60
CA ASN A 229 0.50 -17.94 24.92
C ASN A 229 0.26 -19.46 24.87
N GLY A 230 0.42 -20.10 23.70
CA GLY A 230 0.35 -21.56 23.57
C GLY A 230 -1.06 -22.12 23.37
N ILE A 231 -2.09 -21.27 23.20
CA ILE A 231 -3.49 -21.68 23.09
C ILE A 231 -3.98 -21.48 21.66
N ASP A 232 -4.56 -22.52 21.06
CA ASP A 232 -5.14 -22.43 19.71
C ASP A 232 -6.64 -22.17 19.77
N VAL A 233 -7.04 -20.93 19.45
CA VAL A 233 -8.45 -20.52 19.32
C VAL A 233 -8.75 -20.28 17.85
N LYS A 234 -9.70 -21.06 17.31
CA LYS A 234 -10.19 -20.97 15.93
C LYS A 234 -11.70 -20.80 15.96
N LEU A 235 -12.19 -19.83 15.18
CA LEU A 235 -13.62 -19.69 14.93
C LEU A 235 -14.14 -20.92 14.19
N LEU A 236 -15.34 -21.38 14.52
CA LEU A 236 -15.97 -22.50 13.83
C LEU A 236 -16.35 -22.13 12.40
N GLN A 237 -16.84 -20.90 12.22
CA GLN A 237 -17.22 -20.37 10.92
C GLN A 237 -16.23 -19.30 10.44
N PRO A 238 -15.77 -19.36 9.18
CA PRO A 238 -14.91 -18.32 8.63
C PRO A 238 -15.69 -17.03 8.42
N LEU A 239 -15.10 -15.91 8.82
CA LEU A 239 -15.66 -14.59 8.51
C LEU A 239 -15.66 -14.36 6.99
N SER A 240 -16.73 -13.72 6.50
CA SER A 240 -16.84 -13.34 5.09
C SER A 240 -15.68 -12.44 4.67
N ARG A 241 -15.11 -12.72 3.48
CA ARG A 241 -14.06 -11.89 2.87
C ARG A 241 -14.61 -10.86 1.88
N ARG A 242 -15.93 -10.71 1.80
CA ARG A 242 -16.57 -9.81 0.84
C ARG A 242 -16.10 -8.37 1.06
N VAL A 243 -15.66 -7.73 -0.01
CA VAL A 243 -15.28 -6.31 0.01
C VAL A 243 -16.56 -5.47 0.04
N VAL A 244 -16.87 -4.93 1.21
CA VAL A 244 -18.07 -4.10 1.45
C VAL A 244 -17.88 -2.67 0.96
N ARG A 245 -16.63 -2.15 1.01
CA ARG A 245 -16.30 -0.77 0.63
C ARG A 245 -15.49 -0.78 -0.66
N GLN A 246 -16.13 -0.42 -1.77
CA GLN A 246 -15.47 -0.28 -3.06
C GLN A 246 -15.14 1.18 -3.35
N ASP A 247 -13.85 1.46 -3.55
CA ASP A 247 -13.35 2.71 -4.11
C ASP A 247 -12.95 2.48 -5.58
N ARG A 248 -13.19 3.48 -6.43
CA ARG A 248 -12.86 3.41 -7.87
C ARG A 248 -11.62 4.23 -8.20
N ALA A 249 -11.06 4.03 -9.39
CA ALA A 249 -10.08 4.94 -9.96
C ALA A 249 -10.78 6.25 -10.40
N PRO A 250 -10.13 7.43 -10.25
CA PRO A 250 -10.60 8.67 -10.86
C PRO A 250 -10.49 8.58 -12.39
N LYS A 251 -11.31 9.35 -13.09
CA LYS A 251 -11.16 9.53 -14.55
C LYS A 251 -10.06 10.57 -14.87
N PRO A 252 -9.47 10.56 -16.08
CA PRO A 252 -8.53 11.60 -16.49
C PRO A 252 -9.09 13.02 -16.30
N GLU A 253 -10.35 13.26 -16.67
CA GLU A 253 -10.99 14.58 -16.57
C GLU A 253 -11.18 15.02 -15.12
N GLU A 254 -11.43 14.06 -14.22
CA GLU A 254 -11.55 14.32 -12.78
C GLU A 254 -10.20 14.71 -12.17
N LEU A 255 -9.11 14.06 -12.60
CA LEU A 255 -7.76 14.41 -12.19
C LEU A 255 -7.32 15.75 -12.79
N GLN A 256 -7.68 16.03 -14.05
CA GLN A 256 -7.44 17.33 -14.67
C GLN A 256 -8.12 18.44 -13.87
N ARG A 257 -9.38 18.26 -13.48
CA ARG A 257 -10.09 19.22 -12.63
C ARG A 257 -9.39 19.46 -11.28
N MET A 258 -8.78 18.43 -10.69
CA MET A 258 -7.99 18.60 -9.47
C MET A 258 -6.72 19.41 -9.71
N ILE A 259 -6.05 19.22 -10.85
CA ILE A 259 -4.86 19.99 -11.24
C ILE A 259 -5.24 21.46 -11.45
N ASP A 260 -6.34 21.71 -12.17
CA ASP A 260 -6.79 23.08 -12.48
C ASP A 260 -7.08 23.89 -11.21
N ILE A 261 -7.72 23.27 -10.21
CA ILE A 261 -8.07 23.88 -8.92
C ILE A 261 -6.88 23.96 -7.97
N GLY A 262 -5.94 23.03 -8.06
CA GLY A 262 -4.85 22.87 -7.11
C GLY A 262 -3.77 23.94 -7.23
N ASP A 263 -3.13 24.26 -6.10
CA ASP A 263 -1.88 25.03 -6.09
C ASP A 263 -0.71 24.21 -6.70
N LEU A 264 0.45 24.85 -6.92
CA LEU A 264 1.58 24.17 -7.57
C LEU A 264 2.05 22.92 -6.79
N ARG A 265 2.05 22.96 -5.46
CA ARG A 265 2.46 21.82 -4.63
C ARG A 265 1.43 20.70 -4.70
N GLU A 266 0.15 21.05 -4.69
CA GLU A 266 -0.99 20.18 -4.88
C GLU A 266 -0.92 19.47 -6.25
N ARG A 267 -0.60 20.21 -7.32
CA ARG A 267 -0.37 19.67 -8.67
C ARG A 267 0.79 18.68 -8.70
N VAL A 268 1.92 19.00 -8.07
CA VAL A 268 3.05 18.06 -7.94
C VAL A 268 2.62 16.78 -7.21
N VAL A 269 1.89 16.88 -6.09
CA VAL A 269 1.43 15.70 -5.35
C VAL A 269 0.51 14.83 -6.21
N VAL A 270 -0.48 15.43 -6.88
CA VAL A 270 -1.44 14.69 -7.71
C VAL A 270 -0.76 14.02 -8.90
N THR A 271 0.07 14.76 -9.64
CA THR A 271 0.77 14.23 -10.82
C THR A 271 1.76 13.14 -10.46
N MET A 272 2.55 13.31 -9.40
CA MET A 272 3.46 12.26 -8.92
C MET A 272 2.71 11.00 -8.50
N LEU A 273 1.57 11.11 -7.79
CA LEU A 273 0.76 9.96 -7.40
C LEU A 273 0.13 9.25 -8.60
N ALA A 274 -0.40 9.99 -9.57
CA ALA A 274 -1.14 9.43 -10.70
C ALA A 274 -0.23 8.86 -11.79
N LEU A 275 0.91 9.51 -12.03
CA LEU A 275 1.85 9.13 -13.09
C LEU A 275 3.01 8.29 -12.58
N GLY A 276 3.36 8.33 -11.29
CA GLY A 276 4.44 7.50 -10.73
C GLY A 276 3.96 6.32 -9.89
N GLY A 277 2.65 6.21 -9.67
CA GLY A 277 2.04 5.07 -8.98
C GLY A 277 2.48 4.91 -7.52
N PHE A 278 3.00 5.94 -6.85
CA PHE A 278 3.57 5.83 -5.50
C PHE A 278 2.56 5.49 -4.40
N ARG A 279 3.05 4.87 -3.31
CA ARG A 279 2.31 4.86 -2.03
C ARG A 279 2.48 6.23 -1.38
N GLU A 280 1.48 6.74 -0.67
CA GLU A 280 1.60 8.03 0.04
C GLU A 280 2.82 8.05 0.99
N GLY A 281 3.07 6.93 1.68
CA GLY A 281 4.22 6.77 2.56
C GLY A 281 5.57 6.71 1.84
N THR A 282 5.59 6.33 0.56
CA THR A 282 6.80 6.33 -0.29
C THR A 282 7.07 7.75 -0.78
N LEU A 283 6.06 8.42 -1.35
CA LEU A 283 6.19 9.78 -1.91
C LEU A 283 6.72 10.78 -0.87
N VAL A 284 6.26 10.68 0.38
CA VAL A 284 6.71 11.48 1.53
C VAL A 284 8.21 11.40 1.81
N LYS A 285 8.83 10.25 1.51
CA LYS A 285 10.23 9.97 1.83
C LYS A 285 11.18 10.27 0.67
N LEU A 286 10.63 10.59 -0.50
CA LEU A 286 11.44 10.97 -1.65
C LEU A 286 12.21 12.25 -1.35
N LYS A 287 13.46 12.25 -1.80
CA LYS A 287 14.44 13.34 -1.73
C LYS A 287 14.88 13.74 -3.13
N TYR A 288 15.52 14.89 -3.27
CA TYR A 288 16.00 15.39 -4.56
C TYR A 288 16.91 14.40 -5.29
N ARG A 289 17.79 13.67 -4.57
CA ARG A 289 18.67 12.65 -5.17
C ARG A 289 17.97 11.60 -6.04
N HIS A 290 16.70 11.28 -5.78
CA HIS A 290 15.98 10.26 -6.54
C HIS A 290 15.47 10.75 -7.90
N VAL A 291 15.47 12.07 -8.14
CA VAL A 291 15.05 12.67 -9.43
C VAL A 291 16.16 13.46 -10.10
N ARG A 292 17.22 13.80 -9.35
CA ARG A 292 18.26 14.76 -9.75
C ARG A 292 18.86 14.46 -11.12
N GLU A 293 19.32 13.22 -11.32
CA GLU A 293 20.05 12.84 -12.52
C GLU A 293 19.24 13.11 -13.80
N ASP A 294 18.01 12.57 -13.87
CA ASP A 294 17.16 12.73 -15.05
C ASP A 294 16.59 14.14 -15.16
N LEU A 295 16.29 14.82 -14.03
CA LEU A 295 15.78 16.18 -14.04
C LEU A 295 16.81 17.20 -14.55
N GLU A 296 18.09 17.03 -14.20
CA GLU A 296 19.21 17.87 -14.65
C GLU A 296 19.59 17.56 -16.10
N LYS A 297 19.56 16.28 -16.51
CA LYS A 297 19.80 15.85 -17.91
C LYS A 297 18.61 16.11 -18.84
N ARG A 298 17.46 16.54 -18.31
CA ARG A 298 16.17 16.69 -19.04
C ARG A 298 15.72 15.40 -19.72
N ASN A 299 16.03 14.26 -19.11
CA ASN A 299 15.53 12.97 -19.54
C ASN A 299 14.07 12.82 -19.11
N VAL A 300 13.17 12.59 -20.07
CA VAL A 300 11.75 12.35 -19.82
C VAL A 300 11.37 11.05 -20.53
N PRO A 301 10.69 10.10 -19.87
CA PRO A 301 10.24 10.09 -18.46
C PRO A 301 11.37 10.05 -17.42
N ILE A 302 11.20 10.76 -16.30
CA ILE A 302 12.16 10.77 -15.19
C ILE A 302 12.10 9.41 -14.49
N HIS A 303 13.23 8.72 -14.41
CA HIS A 303 13.43 7.52 -13.61
C HIS A 303 13.54 7.85 -12.13
N ILE A 304 12.87 7.03 -11.30
CA ILE A 304 12.90 7.12 -9.85
C ILE A 304 13.08 5.72 -9.29
N HIS A 305 14.27 5.45 -8.76
CA HIS A 305 14.56 4.23 -8.01
C HIS A 305 14.11 4.37 -6.55
N ILE A 306 13.33 3.40 -6.07
CA ILE A 306 12.81 3.36 -4.71
C ILE A 306 13.50 2.25 -3.93
N GLU A 307 14.30 2.60 -2.91
CA GLU A 307 15.00 1.59 -2.13
C GLU A 307 14.06 0.86 -1.15
N ALA A 308 14.38 -0.40 -0.84
CA ALA A 308 13.65 -1.21 0.13
C ALA A 308 13.52 -0.53 1.51
N ALA A 309 14.51 0.27 1.93
CA ALA A 309 14.44 1.03 3.18
C ALA A 309 13.25 2.02 3.22
N ILE A 310 12.91 2.63 2.08
CA ILE A 310 11.78 3.54 1.96
C ILE A 310 10.46 2.78 2.12
N THR A 311 10.36 1.57 1.54
CA THR A 311 9.16 0.72 1.54
C THR A 311 8.95 -0.11 2.81
N LYS A 312 9.71 0.19 3.88
CA LYS A 312 9.70 -0.53 5.19
C LYS A 312 10.35 -1.92 5.15
N GLY A 313 11.28 -2.16 4.23
CA GLY A 313 12.05 -3.41 4.12
C GLY A 313 11.22 -4.67 3.82
N LYS A 314 9.93 -4.49 3.50
CA LYS A 314 8.99 -5.59 3.22
C LYS A 314 8.77 -5.78 1.72
N TYR A 315 9.00 -4.74 0.93
CA TYR A 315 8.86 -4.77 -0.52
C TYR A 315 10.25 -4.60 -1.13
N HIS A 316 10.48 -5.28 -2.25
CA HIS A 316 11.67 -5.11 -3.05
C HIS A 316 11.86 -3.63 -3.40
N ASP A 317 13.11 -3.26 -3.62
CA ASP A 317 13.42 -2.08 -4.41
C ASP A 317 12.78 -2.20 -5.78
N TYR A 318 12.40 -1.06 -6.35
CA TYR A 318 11.74 -1.04 -7.64
C TYR A 318 11.97 0.29 -8.34
N ASP A 319 11.87 0.26 -9.66
CA ASP A 319 11.97 1.43 -10.50
C ASP A 319 10.60 1.85 -10.99
N THR A 320 10.34 3.15 -10.96
CA THR A 320 9.17 3.75 -11.56
C THR A 320 9.56 5.01 -12.32
N PHE A 321 8.62 5.56 -13.08
CA PHE A 321 8.84 6.68 -13.96
C PHE A 321 7.75 7.72 -13.78
N VAL A 322 8.07 8.97 -14.08
CA VAL A 322 7.08 10.05 -14.15
C VAL A 322 7.19 10.80 -15.48
N GLY A 323 6.03 11.04 -16.09
CA GLY A 323 5.93 11.67 -17.40
C GLY A 323 6.19 13.18 -17.39
N LYS A 324 6.13 13.78 -18.59
CA LYS A 324 6.40 15.21 -18.84
C LYS A 324 5.57 16.16 -17.98
N GLU A 325 4.30 15.83 -17.74
CA GLU A 325 3.40 16.66 -16.92
C GLU A 325 3.92 16.81 -15.48
N ALA A 326 4.29 15.70 -14.84
CA ALA A 326 4.85 15.71 -13.49
C ALA A 326 6.21 16.40 -13.44
N GLU A 327 7.05 16.18 -14.46
CA GLU A 327 8.35 16.84 -14.60
C GLU A 327 8.23 18.37 -14.66
N ALA A 328 7.28 18.90 -15.44
CA ALA A 328 7.07 20.33 -15.58
C ALA A 328 6.67 20.97 -14.23
N TYR A 329 5.67 20.42 -13.54
CA TYR A 329 5.25 20.92 -12.24
C TYR A 329 6.35 20.77 -11.18
N LEU A 330 7.10 19.67 -11.22
CA LEU A 330 8.17 19.42 -10.26
C LEU A 330 9.31 20.44 -10.43
N ARG A 331 9.70 20.76 -11.67
CA ARG A 331 10.72 21.78 -11.95
C ARG A 331 10.27 23.14 -11.46
N GLU A 332 9.06 23.56 -11.82
CA GLU A 332 8.51 24.85 -11.37
C GLU A 332 8.47 24.94 -9.84
N TYR A 333 8.05 23.85 -9.18
CA TYR A 333 8.00 23.77 -7.73
C TYR A 333 9.37 23.91 -7.07
N LEU A 334 10.41 23.28 -7.63
CA LEU A 334 11.77 23.42 -7.13
C LEU A 334 12.32 24.83 -7.35
N GLU A 335 11.98 25.49 -8.45
CA GLU A 335 12.38 26.89 -8.70
C GLU A 335 11.70 27.89 -7.75
N ILE A 336 10.43 27.66 -7.37
CA ILE A 336 9.79 28.47 -6.33
C ILE A 336 10.47 28.24 -4.97
N ARG A 337 10.87 27.01 -4.66
CA ARG A 337 11.58 26.72 -3.41
C ARG A 337 12.93 27.43 -3.33
N LYS A 338 13.70 27.44 -4.42
CA LYS A 338 14.96 28.19 -4.51
C LYS A 338 14.78 29.68 -4.28
N ARG A 339 13.68 30.26 -4.77
CA ARG A 339 13.36 31.69 -4.61
C ARG A 339 12.75 32.05 -3.25
N GLY A 340 12.15 31.10 -2.54
CA GLY A 340 11.35 31.36 -1.35
C GLY A 340 9.97 31.93 -1.68
N SER A 341 9.14 32.12 -0.66
CA SER A 341 7.81 32.69 -0.85
C SER A 341 7.87 34.23 -0.92
N PRO A 342 7.07 34.87 -1.79
CA PRO A 342 7.05 36.33 -1.91
C PRO A 342 6.72 37.08 -0.61
N ASP A 343 5.95 36.44 0.28
CA ASP A 343 5.58 36.98 1.60
C ASP A 343 6.69 36.84 2.68
N GLY A 344 7.85 36.25 2.34
CA GLY A 344 8.97 36.04 3.26
C GLY A 344 8.74 34.98 4.34
N LYS A 345 7.57 34.31 4.35
CA LYS A 345 7.22 33.26 5.32
C LYS A 345 8.11 32.02 5.15
N ILE A 346 8.39 31.66 3.91
CA ILE A 346 9.28 30.58 3.52
C ILE A 346 10.54 31.23 2.93
N PRO A 347 11.70 31.10 3.59
CA PRO A 347 12.93 31.64 3.04
C PRO A 347 13.35 30.86 1.79
N PRO A 348 14.13 31.49 0.89
CA PRO A 348 14.92 30.80 -0.13
C PRO A 348 15.67 29.61 0.48
N GLU A 349 15.70 28.49 -0.23
CA GLU A 349 16.46 27.31 0.20
C GLU A 349 17.38 26.77 -0.91
N GLU A 350 18.56 26.29 -0.51
CA GLU A 350 19.44 25.54 -1.39
C GLU A 350 18.99 24.07 -1.45
N ILE A 351 18.80 23.55 -2.67
CA ILE A 351 18.34 22.18 -2.90
C ILE A 351 19.56 21.26 -2.99
N THR A 352 19.76 20.44 -1.96
CA THR A 352 20.79 19.40 -1.91
C THR A 352 20.17 18.03 -2.14
N ASP A 353 21.01 17.00 -2.33
CA ASP A 353 20.58 15.60 -2.53
C ASP A 353 19.67 15.08 -1.41
N GLU A 354 19.91 15.56 -0.18
CA GLU A 354 19.19 15.17 1.03
C GLU A 354 17.90 15.98 1.25
N SER A 355 17.69 17.05 0.47
CA SER A 355 16.50 17.88 0.57
C SER A 355 15.24 17.08 0.25
N PRO A 356 14.15 17.28 1.01
CA PRO A 356 12.89 16.60 0.76
C PRO A 356 12.38 16.95 -0.65
N LEU A 357 11.88 15.96 -1.40
CA LEU A 357 11.33 16.22 -2.74
C LEU A 357 10.08 17.09 -2.64
N ILE A 358 9.24 16.84 -1.64
CA ILE A 358 8.07 17.66 -1.31
C ILE A 358 8.17 18.10 0.16
N ARG A 359 8.30 19.41 0.37
CA ARG A 359 8.44 19.96 1.74
C ARG A 359 7.10 20.14 2.45
N ASN A 360 7.17 20.22 3.76
CA ASN A 360 6.11 20.75 4.60
C ASN A 360 6.11 22.28 4.49
N GLU A 361 4.95 22.84 4.14
CA GLU A 361 4.73 24.27 3.92
C GLU A 361 4.75 25.09 5.23
N ILE A 362 4.44 24.45 6.36
CA ILE A 362 4.35 25.14 7.66
C ILE A 362 5.74 25.38 8.27
N SER A 363 6.69 24.49 7.99
CA SER A 363 8.02 24.54 8.61
C SER A 363 8.92 25.48 7.83
N ARG A 364 9.54 26.48 8.48
CA ARG A 364 10.56 27.34 7.85
C ARG A 364 11.75 26.52 7.35
N LYS A 365 12.22 25.58 8.18
CA LYS A 365 13.27 24.62 7.80
C LYS A 365 12.69 23.54 6.86
N PRO A 366 13.41 23.14 5.80
CA PRO A 366 12.95 22.07 4.91
C PRO A 366 12.74 20.77 5.70
N LYS A 367 11.50 20.28 5.72
CA LYS A 367 11.12 19.00 6.34
C LYS A 367 10.20 18.25 5.39
N ASN A 368 10.26 16.92 5.39
CA ASN A 368 9.34 16.08 4.63
C ASN A 368 7.88 16.41 4.98
N ILE A 369 7.02 16.44 3.96
CA ILE A 369 5.56 16.42 4.14
C ILE A 369 5.16 15.10 4.83
N LYS A 370 4.17 15.09 5.73
CA LYS A 370 3.70 13.86 6.39
C LYS A 370 2.65 13.14 5.55
N SER A 371 2.53 11.81 5.63
CA SER A 371 1.53 11.04 4.86
C SER A 371 0.09 11.48 5.13
N LYS A 372 -0.25 11.81 6.39
CA LYS A 372 -1.56 12.37 6.75
C LYS A 372 -1.82 13.74 6.10
N GLN A 373 -0.78 14.52 5.82
CA GLN A 373 -0.91 15.78 5.09
C GLN A 373 -1.20 15.55 3.61
N ILE A 374 -0.53 14.59 2.95
CA ILE A 374 -0.87 14.19 1.58
C ILE A 374 -2.32 13.72 1.49
N TYR A 375 -2.75 12.83 2.40
CA TYR A 375 -4.14 12.37 2.44
C TYR A 375 -5.12 13.54 2.54
N LYS A 376 -4.89 14.48 3.46
CA LYS A 376 -5.74 15.66 3.64
C LYS A 376 -5.75 16.57 2.42
N LEU A 377 -4.59 16.81 1.84
CA LEU A 377 -4.43 17.62 0.63
C LEU A 377 -5.28 17.03 -0.51
N VAL A 378 -5.09 15.75 -0.82
CA VAL A 378 -5.84 15.09 -1.89
C VAL A 378 -7.34 15.03 -1.58
N HIS A 379 -7.71 14.77 -0.32
CA HIS A 379 -9.11 14.78 0.09
C HIS A 379 -9.77 16.15 -0.08
N ASN A 380 -9.07 17.22 0.30
CA ASN A 380 -9.53 18.59 0.13
C ASN A 380 -9.65 18.99 -1.34
N LEU A 381 -8.74 18.53 -2.20
CA LEU A 381 -8.86 18.73 -3.66
C LEU A 381 -10.10 18.03 -4.21
N TYR A 382 -10.35 16.78 -3.82
CA TYR A 382 -11.59 16.09 -4.22
C TYR A 382 -12.85 16.82 -3.72
N PHE A 383 -12.79 17.39 -2.51
CA PHE A 383 -13.88 18.21 -1.97
C PHE A 383 -14.11 19.47 -2.81
N LYS A 384 -13.05 20.27 -3.03
CA LYS A 384 -13.10 21.50 -3.84
C LYS A 384 -13.57 21.22 -5.28
N ALA A 385 -13.18 20.08 -5.85
CA ALA A 385 -13.59 19.66 -7.18
C ALA A 385 -15.02 19.11 -7.25
N GLY A 386 -15.74 19.00 -6.13
CA GLY A 386 -17.11 18.45 -6.06
C GLY A 386 -17.18 16.96 -6.38
N LEU A 387 -16.09 16.21 -6.17
CA LEU A 387 -15.95 14.80 -6.57
C LEU A 387 -16.20 13.81 -5.43
N LEU A 388 -16.25 14.28 -4.18
CA LEU A 388 -16.55 13.44 -3.02
C LEU A 388 -18.02 13.03 -3.00
N LYS A 389 -18.27 11.76 -3.33
CA LYS A 389 -19.59 11.14 -3.19
C LYS A 389 -19.57 10.16 -2.02
N PRO A 390 -20.61 10.15 -1.16
CA PRO A 390 -20.76 9.13 -0.16
C PRO A 390 -20.92 7.78 -0.87
N GLY A 391 -20.09 6.83 -0.50
CA GLY A 391 -20.20 5.43 -0.86
C GLY A 391 -20.75 4.61 0.32
N TYR A 392 -20.79 3.29 0.13
CA TYR A 392 -21.38 2.38 1.10
C TYR A 392 -20.61 2.40 2.44
N GLY A 393 -21.36 2.44 3.55
CA GLY A 393 -20.82 2.38 4.92
C GLY A 393 -19.98 3.61 5.32
N GLY A 394 -20.39 4.81 4.90
CA GLY A 394 -19.79 6.09 5.29
C GLY A 394 -18.42 6.40 4.66
N SER A 395 -18.03 5.64 3.64
CA SER A 395 -16.75 5.80 2.94
C SER A 395 -16.93 6.58 1.64
N TYR A 396 -15.97 7.39 1.23
CA TYR A 396 -15.99 8.01 -0.10
C TYR A 396 -15.64 7.05 -1.23
N THR A 397 -16.20 7.28 -2.42
CA THR A 397 -15.89 6.53 -3.65
C THR A 397 -14.49 6.84 -4.20
N LEU A 398 -13.99 8.05 -3.90
CA LEU A 398 -12.67 8.53 -4.27
C LEU A 398 -11.87 8.88 -3.01
N LYS A 399 -10.61 8.45 -2.98
CA LYS A 399 -9.65 8.66 -1.89
C LYS A 399 -8.27 8.90 -2.49
N ALA A 400 -7.31 9.30 -1.66
CA ALA A 400 -5.93 9.42 -2.13
C ALA A 400 -5.37 8.11 -2.73
N HIS A 401 -5.75 6.95 -2.17
CA HIS A 401 -5.38 5.65 -2.74
C HIS A 401 -6.03 5.37 -4.12
N SER A 402 -7.15 6.02 -4.45
CA SER A 402 -7.80 5.90 -5.75
C SER A 402 -6.91 6.39 -6.90
N ILE A 403 -6.08 7.43 -6.66
CA ILE A 403 -5.13 7.94 -7.66
C ILE A 403 -4.11 6.86 -8.05
N ARG A 404 -3.66 6.06 -7.08
CA ARG A 404 -2.78 4.92 -7.34
C ARG A 404 -3.48 3.82 -8.17
N LYS A 405 -4.81 3.67 -8.04
CA LYS A 405 -5.58 2.77 -8.93
C LYS A 405 -5.65 3.29 -10.36
N PHE A 406 -5.68 4.61 -10.57
CA PHE A 406 -5.63 5.20 -11.90
C PHE A 406 -4.37 4.78 -12.64
N PHE A 407 -3.19 4.89 -12.01
CA PHE A 407 -1.91 4.45 -12.58
C PHE A 407 -1.99 3.01 -13.12
N LYS A 408 -2.40 2.05 -12.27
CA LYS A 408 -2.52 0.64 -12.66
C LYS A 408 -3.53 0.44 -13.79
N THR A 409 -4.71 1.03 -13.65
CA THR A 409 -5.82 0.85 -14.59
C THR A 409 -5.46 1.40 -15.97
N GLN A 410 -4.84 2.58 -16.02
CA GLN A 410 -4.48 3.21 -17.28
C GLN A 410 -3.32 2.50 -17.97
N LEU A 411 -2.26 2.11 -17.26
CA LEU A 411 -1.15 1.37 -17.89
C LEU A 411 -1.60 0.04 -18.49
N LEU A 412 -2.46 -0.71 -17.77
CA LEU A 412 -3.05 -1.93 -18.29
C LEU A 412 -3.94 -1.66 -19.51
N ALA A 413 -4.74 -0.59 -19.49
CA ALA A 413 -5.59 -0.20 -20.62
C ALA A 413 -4.77 0.22 -21.85
N GLN A 414 -3.56 0.75 -21.66
CA GLN A 414 -2.60 1.08 -22.72
C GLN A 414 -1.73 -0.12 -23.16
N GLY A 415 -2.03 -1.33 -22.67
CA GLY A 415 -1.38 -2.57 -23.13
C GLY A 415 -0.09 -2.95 -22.42
N VAL A 416 0.27 -2.28 -21.32
CA VAL A 416 1.45 -2.68 -20.52
C VAL A 416 1.13 -3.96 -19.76
N GLN A 417 2.03 -4.96 -19.82
CA GLN A 417 1.85 -6.23 -19.11
C GLN A 417 1.80 -6.00 -17.59
N GLY A 418 0.90 -6.74 -16.92
CA GLY A 418 0.58 -6.56 -15.51
C GLY A 418 1.76 -6.67 -14.55
N ASP A 419 2.71 -7.56 -14.82
CA ASP A 419 3.89 -7.75 -13.97
C ASP A 419 4.80 -6.51 -13.95
N TYR A 420 4.99 -5.86 -15.11
CA TYR A 420 5.73 -4.58 -15.18
C TYR A 420 5.02 -3.47 -14.42
N VAL A 421 3.69 -3.41 -14.51
CA VAL A 421 2.89 -2.43 -13.74
C VAL A 421 3.01 -2.71 -12.24
N ASP A 422 2.93 -3.96 -11.84
CA ASP A 422 3.06 -4.38 -10.44
C ASP A 422 4.48 -4.15 -9.90
N TYR A 423 5.52 -4.34 -10.72
CA TYR A 423 6.90 -3.94 -10.43
C TYR A 423 7.03 -2.43 -10.22
N MET A 424 6.53 -1.61 -11.16
CA MET A 424 6.57 -0.13 -11.06
C MET A 424 5.79 0.40 -9.84
N MET A 425 4.83 -0.39 -9.33
CA MET A 425 4.10 -0.08 -8.10
C MET A 425 4.80 -0.59 -6.83
N GLY A 426 5.86 -1.38 -6.94
CA GLY A 426 6.52 -2.07 -5.84
C GLY A 426 5.60 -3.08 -5.16
N HIS A 427 4.83 -3.82 -5.94
CA HIS A 427 4.12 -5.02 -5.50
C HIS A 427 5.07 -6.23 -5.54
N THR A 428 4.77 -7.25 -4.73
CA THR A 428 5.51 -8.50 -4.78
C THR A 428 5.16 -9.22 -6.06
N ILE A 429 6.14 -9.38 -6.93
CA ILE A 429 6.07 -10.16 -8.17
C ILE A 429 6.53 -11.60 -7.91
N ASP A 430 6.31 -12.49 -8.87
CA ASP A 430 6.83 -13.86 -8.81
C ASP A 430 8.37 -13.84 -8.74
N VAL A 431 8.93 -14.70 -7.89
CA VAL A 431 10.37 -14.77 -7.60
C VAL A 431 11.17 -15.10 -8.86
N TYR A 432 10.57 -15.84 -9.80
CA TYR A 432 11.23 -16.23 -11.05
C TYR A 432 11.15 -15.19 -12.16
N HIS A 433 10.44 -14.07 -11.95
CA HIS A 433 10.30 -13.01 -12.94
C HIS A 433 11.12 -11.78 -12.54
N ASP A 434 12.42 -11.82 -12.82
CA ASP A 434 13.32 -10.69 -12.57
C ASP A 434 13.17 -9.60 -13.65
N ILE A 435 12.24 -8.69 -13.41
CA ILE A 435 11.98 -7.54 -14.29
C ILE A 435 13.15 -6.56 -14.29
N GLN A 436 13.88 -6.45 -13.17
CA GLN A 436 14.99 -5.50 -13.02
C GLN A 436 16.13 -5.83 -13.98
N MET A 437 16.33 -7.11 -14.31
CA MET A 437 17.35 -7.56 -15.27
C MET A 437 17.20 -6.97 -16.67
N ASN A 438 16.00 -6.53 -17.07
CA ASN A 438 15.78 -5.91 -18.39
C ASN A 438 16.41 -4.52 -18.53
N GLY A 439 16.80 -3.89 -17.41
CA GLY A 439 17.47 -2.59 -17.39
C GLY A 439 16.52 -1.39 -17.47
N ILE A 440 17.00 -0.26 -16.96
CA ILE A 440 16.21 0.98 -16.77
C ILE A 440 15.70 1.52 -18.11
N ASP A 441 16.52 1.51 -19.16
CA ASP A 441 16.13 2.07 -20.45
C ASP A 441 15.02 1.28 -21.14
N TYR A 442 14.98 -0.04 -20.95
CA TYR A 442 13.90 -0.88 -21.46
C TYR A 442 12.59 -0.56 -20.75
N LEU A 443 12.62 -0.48 -19.42
CA LEU A 443 11.44 -0.13 -18.60
C LEU A 443 10.97 1.31 -18.90
N ARG A 444 11.90 2.24 -19.10
CA ARG A 444 11.63 3.62 -19.51
C ARG A 444 10.91 3.66 -20.85
N LYS A 445 11.34 2.86 -21.83
CA LYS A 445 10.68 2.74 -23.15
C LYS A 445 9.27 2.19 -23.02
N ILE A 446 9.05 1.15 -22.20
CA ILE A 446 7.71 0.61 -21.94
C ILE A 446 6.80 1.71 -21.39
N TYR A 447 7.24 2.41 -20.33
CA TYR A 447 6.44 3.48 -19.73
C TYR A 447 6.20 4.65 -20.72
N ALA A 448 7.22 5.05 -21.48
CA ALA A 448 7.08 6.12 -22.48
C ALA A 448 6.10 5.73 -23.59
N SER A 449 6.15 4.48 -24.06
CA SER A 449 5.29 3.97 -25.13
C SER A 449 3.82 3.91 -24.74
N SER A 450 3.51 3.74 -23.44
CA SER A 450 2.13 3.74 -22.96
C SER A 450 1.46 5.11 -23.08
N GLY A 451 2.25 6.19 -23.19
CA GLY A 451 1.73 7.56 -23.29
C GLY A 451 0.83 7.95 -22.13
N LEU A 452 1.15 7.48 -20.91
CA LEU A 452 0.36 7.76 -19.70
C LEU A 452 0.37 9.26 -19.40
N ALA A 453 -0.84 9.85 -19.36
CA ALA A 453 -1.06 11.29 -19.18
C ALA A 453 -2.34 11.51 -18.36
N ILE A 454 -2.39 12.61 -17.60
CA ILE A 454 -3.63 13.06 -16.95
C ILE A 454 -4.40 13.97 -17.89
N THR A 455 -3.68 14.81 -18.64
CA THR A 455 -4.31 15.67 -19.63
C THR A 455 -5.04 14.79 -20.64
N PRO A 456 -6.35 15.04 -20.88
CA PRO A 456 -7.04 14.35 -21.94
C PRO A 456 -6.27 14.64 -23.24
N LYS A 457 -5.87 13.59 -23.96
CA LYS A 457 -5.43 13.79 -25.34
C LYS A 457 -6.57 14.52 -26.02
N THR A 458 -6.31 15.71 -26.56
CA THR A 458 -7.28 16.43 -27.39
C THR A 458 -7.78 15.41 -28.38
N GLN A 459 -9.02 14.95 -28.20
CA GLN A 459 -9.69 14.23 -29.26
C GLN A 459 -9.88 15.32 -30.29
N THR A 460 -8.95 15.42 -31.25
CA THR A 460 -9.23 16.13 -32.48
C THR A 460 -10.58 15.59 -32.92
N SER A 461 -11.57 16.48 -33.04
CA SER A 461 -12.89 16.03 -33.49
C SER A 461 -12.65 15.25 -34.79
N LYS A 462 -13.44 14.21 -35.05
CA LYS A 462 -13.27 13.43 -36.29
C LYS A 462 -13.22 14.34 -37.52
N ILE A 463 -13.93 15.48 -37.45
CA ILE A 463 -13.86 16.58 -38.41
C ILE A 463 -12.49 17.23 -38.46
N GLU A 464 -11.92 17.69 -37.34
CA GLU A 464 -10.61 18.36 -37.33
C GLU A 464 -9.50 17.46 -37.88
N ALA A 465 -9.47 16.19 -37.49
CA ALA A 465 -8.51 15.23 -38.04
C ALA A 465 -8.67 15.08 -39.56
N LEU A 466 -9.91 15.04 -40.05
CA LEU A 466 -10.22 14.94 -41.47
C LEU A 466 -9.89 16.24 -42.24
N LYS A 467 -10.11 17.41 -41.62
CA LYS A 467 -9.73 18.72 -42.15
C LYS A 467 -8.22 18.83 -42.32
N GLU A 468 -7.44 18.35 -41.35
CA GLU A 468 -5.97 18.29 -41.44
C GLU A 468 -5.49 17.35 -42.56
N ILE A 469 -6.07 16.16 -42.71
CA ILE A 469 -5.73 15.24 -43.80
C ILE A 469 -6.02 15.87 -45.17
N ILE A 470 -7.17 16.54 -45.31
CA ILE A 470 -7.58 17.23 -46.55
C ILE A 470 -6.63 18.40 -46.87
N ARG A 471 -6.20 19.17 -45.87
CA ARG A 471 -5.17 20.21 -46.03
C ARG A 471 -3.83 19.63 -46.48
N ALA A 472 -3.41 18.52 -45.88
CA ALA A 472 -2.18 17.82 -46.27
C ALA A 472 -2.22 17.30 -47.72
N TRP A 473 -3.43 17.04 -48.24
CA TRP A 473 -3.71 16.68 -49.62
C TRP A 473 -3.88 17.89 -50.57
N GLY A 474 -3.58 19.11 -50.09
CA GLY A 474 -3.63 20.33 -50.90
C GLY A 474 -5.02 20.90 -51.14
N LEU A 475 -6.04 20.41 -50.43
CA LEU A 475 -7.43 20.86 -50.56
C LEU A 475 -7.83 21.79 -49.40
N ASN A 476 -8.76 22.72 -49.66
CA ASN A 476 -9.32 23.58 -48.61
C ASN A 476 -10.65 23.01 -48.07
N PRO A 477 -10.69 22.51 -46.81
CA PRO A 477 -11.89 21.90 -46.26
C PRO A 477 -13.07 22.88 -46.11
N GLU A 478 -12.82 24.16 -45.83
CA GLU A 478 -13.90 25.14 -45.67
C GLU A 478 -14.57 25.47 -47.01
N GLU A 479 -13.80 25.49 -48.09
CA GLU A 479 -14.29 25.70 -49.45
C GLU A 479 -15.16 24.52 -49.92
N ILE A 480 -14.78 23.29 -49.57
CA ILE A 480 -15.57 22.08 -49.88
C ILE A 480 -16.92 22.13 -49.15
N LEU A 481 -16.92 22.46 -47.86
CA LEU A 481 -18.13 22.53 -47.05
C LEU A 481 -19.07 23.66 -47.53
N THR A 482 -18.52 24.83 -47.85
CA THR A 482 -19.29 25.98 -48.35
C THR A 482 -19.87 25.73 -49.74
N ARG A 483 -19.10 25.13 -50.67
CA ARG A 483 -19.58 24.76 -52.00
C ARG A 483 -20.76 23.79 -51.94
N GLU A 484 -20.70 22.79 -51.05
CA GLU A 484 -21.80 21.84 -50.90
C GLU A 484 -23.02 22.42 -50.16
N ALA A 485 -22.81 23.40 -49.28
CA ALA A 485 -23.88 24.18 -48.65
C ALA A 485 -24.65 25.03 -49.69
N MET A 486 -23.93 25.65 -50.64
CA MET A 486 -24.54 26.43 -51.73
C MET A 486 -25.34 25.56 -52.71
N CYS A 487 -24.91 24.34 -53.00
CA CYS A 487 -25.63 23.43 -53.89
C CYS A 487 -26.95 22.88 -53.31
N LYS A 488 -27.22 23.03 -52.00
CA LYS A 488 -28.44 22.52 -51.33
C LYS A 488 -28.97 23.53 -50.29
N PRO A 489 -29.58 24.65 -50.73
CA PRO A 489 -29.92 25.79 -49.87
C PRO A 489 -31.14 25.57 -48.94
N HIS A 490 -31.99 24.58 -49.21
CA HIS A 490 -33.16 24.30 -48.38
C HIS A 490 -32.91 23.09 -47.47
N ARG A 491 -32.48 23.34 -46.23
CA ARG A 491 -32.25 22.30 -45.21
C ARG A 491 -33.01 22.61 -43.94
N THR A 492 -33.79 21.65 -43.47
CA THR A 492 -34.36 21.64 -42.12
C THR A 492 -33.32 21.07 -41.16
N ILE A 493 -32.94 21.84 -40.14
CA ILE A 493 -31.92 21.47 -39.15
C ILE A 493 -32.65 20.94 -37.90
N VAL A 494 -32.42 19.68 -37.54
CA VAL A 494 -33.12 19.02 -36.42
C VAL A 494 -32.18 18.72 -35.24
N ASN A 495 -30.87 18.53 -35.46
CA ASN A 495 -29.92 18.18 -34.39
C ASN A 495 -28.45 18.55 -34.74
N PRO A 496 -27.67 19.16 -33.81
CA PRO A 496 -26.23 19.42 -33.99
C PRO A 496 -25.37 18.19 -34.34
N LEU A 497 -25.68 17.01 -33.81
CA LEU A 497 -24.96 15.76 -34.12
C LEU A 497 -25.14 15.28 -35.57
N GLU A 498 -26.25 15.65 -36.22
CA GLU A 498 -26.47 15.33 -37.63
C GLU A 498 -25.68 16.23 -38.57
N ILE A 499 -25.38 17.46 -38.14
CA ILE A 499 -24.54 18.40 -38.88
C ILE A 499 -23.12 17.85 -38.93
N GLU A 500 -22.57 17.48 -37.77
CA GLU A 500 -21.21 16.95 -37.67
C GLU A 500 -21.02 15.69 -38.54
N ASN A 501 -21.96 14.75 -38.47
CA ASN A 501 -21.91 13.53 -39.30
C ASN A 501 -22.04 13.80 -40.80
N LYS A 502 -22.80 14.83 -41.21
CA LYS A 502 -22.90 15.23 -42.62
C LYS A 502 -21.61 15.88 -43.11
N GLU A 503 -21.03 16.78 -42.34
CA GLU A 503 -19.74 17.42 -42.68
C GLU A 503 -18.63 16.37 -42.83
N ILE A 504 -18.56 15.39 -41.92
CA ILE A 504 -17.63 14.24 -42.04
C ILE A 504 -17.84 13.50 -43.35
N LYS A 505 -19.10 13.24 -43.75
CA LYS A 505 -19.42 12.49 -44.96
C LYS A 505 -19.02 13.25 -46.23
N ILE A 506 -19.23 14.56 -46.24
CA ILE A 506 -18.84 15.46 -47.34
C ILE A 506 -17.33 15.45 -47.54
N LEU A 507 -16.59 15.73 -46.47
CA LEU A 507 -15.13 15.75 -46.47
C LEU A 507 -14.54 14.38 -46.86
N CYS A 508 -15.10 13.28 -46.36
CA CYS A 508 -14.70 11.92 -46.75
C CYS A 508 -14.93 11.63 -48.25
N ASN A 509 -16.04 12.10 -48.81
CA ASN A 509 -16.35 11.90 -50.23
C ASN A 509 -15.41 12.72 -51.12
N ALA A 510 -15.10 13.96 -50.73
CA ALA A 510 -14.14 14.81 -51.43
C ALA A 510 -12.74 14.18 -51.44
N LEU A 511 -12.28 13.70 -50.27
CA LEU A 511 -11.00 13.01 -50.16
C LEU A 511 -10.95 11.74 -51.02
N LYS A 512 -12.01 10.91 -51.01
CA LYS A 512 -12.10 9.72 -51.86
C LYS A 512 -12.08 10.05 -53.35
N ALA A 513 -12.69 11.16 -53.76
CA ALA A 513 -12.69 11.58 -55.15
C ALA A 513 -11.28 11.96 -55.60
N GLU A 514 -10.52 12.65 -54.74
CA GLU A 514 -9.15 13.05 -55.05
C GLU A 514 -8.18 11.87 -55.05
N MET A 515 -8.29 10.96 -54.09
CA MET A 515 -7.56 9.67 -54.09
C MET A 515 -7.77 8.90 -55.39
N LYS A 516 -9.01 8.88 -55.90
CA LYS A 516 -9.34 8.20 -57.16
C LYS A 516 -8.79 8.90 -58.40
N LYS A 517 -8.53 10.20 -58.37
CA LYS A 517 -7.90 10.92 -59.48
C LYS A 517 -6.40 10.62 -59.56
N GLU A 518 -5.71 10.59 -58.42
CA GLU A 518 -4.28 10.22 -58.36
C GLU A 518 -4.03 8.75 -58.75
N LEU A 519 -4.93 7.84 -58.37
CA LEU A 519 -4.80 6.40 -58.65
C LEU A 519 -5.16 6.01 -60.10
N ARG A 520 -5.64 6.94 -60.93
CA ARG A 520 -5.81 6.66 -62.36
C ARG A 520 -4.44 6.82 -63.06
N PRO A 521 -3.93 5.78 -63.73
CA PRO A 521 -2.69 5.91 -64.49
C PRO A 521 -2.88 6.99 -65.56
N LYS A 522 -1.88 7.87 -65.67
CA LYS A 522 -1.82 8.88 -66.73
C LYS A 522 -1.77 8.25 -68.11
#